data_AF-A0A3D1VNM1-F1
#
_entry.id   AF-A0A3D1VNM1-F1
#
_cell.length_a   1.000
_cell.length_b   1.000
_cell.length_c   1.000
_cell.angle_alpha   90.00
_cell.angle_beta   90.00
_cell.angle_gamma   90.00
#
_symmetry.space_group_name_H-M   'P 1'
#
loop_
_entity.id
_entity.type
_entity.pdbx_description
1 polymer ?
#
loop_
_entity_poly.entity_id
_entity_poly.type
_entity_poly.pdbx_seq_one_letter_code
_entity_poly.pdbx_strand_id
1 'polypeptide(L)' 'LTEALKFIANSKRPYIYCGGGVLAAEAEEEIVSLSQRLSAPVGLSMMGLTAIPASYPLNLGMSGMHGKYAA' A
#
# COMPACT_ATOMS: atom_id res chain seq x y z
N LEU A 1 16.62 8.08 1.42
CA LEU A 1 15.52 8.24 2.42
C LEU A 1 15.01 9.69 2.52
N THR A 2 15.88 10.68 2.74
CA THR A 2 15.48 12.10 2.91
C THR A 2 14.67 12.67 1.75
N GLU A 3 15.02 12.32 0.52
CA GLU A 3 14.30 12.75 -0.68
C GLU A 3 12.90 12.14 -0.77
N ALA A 4 12.77 10.83 -0.54
CA ALA A 4 11.47 10.14 -0.51
C ALA A 4 10.54 10.74 0.56
N LEU A 5 11.07 11.07 1.75
CA LEU A 5 10.29 11.72 2.80
C LEU A 5 9.75 13.09 2.37
N LYS A 6 10.54 13.89 1.63
CA LYS A 6 10.06 15.16 1.08
C LYS A 6 8.90 14.96 0.10
N PHE A 7 8.99 13.96 -0.78
CA PHE A 7 7.90 13.68 -1.72
C PHE A 7 6.64 13.18 -1.02
N ILE A 8 6.78 12.28 -0.05
CA ILE A 8 5.65 11.76 0.74
C ILE A 8 4.97 12.91 1.51
N ALA A 9 5.75 13.76 2.18
CA ALA A 9 5.23 14.88 2.97
C ALA A 9 4.49 15.94 2.14
N ASN A 10 4.88 16.14 0.87
CA ASN A 10 4.22 17.07 -0.04
C ASN A 10 3.09 16.43 -0.87
N SER A 11 2.83 15.13 -0.70
CA SER A 11 1.78 14.45 -1.45
C SER A 11 0.39 14.86 -0.97
N LYS A 12 -0.46 15.28 -1.91
CA LYS A 12 -1.85 15.67 -1.62
C LYS A 12 -2.82 14.49 -1.58
N ARG A 13 -2.48 13.40 -2.25
CA ARG A 13 -3.30 12.17 -2.38
C ARG A 13 -2.37 10.96 -2.35
N PRO A 14 -1.78 10.62 -1.19
CA PRO A 14 -0.86 9.51 -1.10
C PRO A 14 -1.59 8.19 -1.37
N TYR A 15 -0.91 7.28 -2.05
CA TYR A 15 -1.37 5.93 -2.34
C TYR A 15 -0.17 4.99 -2.21
N ILE A 16 -0.38 3.87 -1.52
CA ILE A 16 0.65 2.85 -1.31
C ILE A 16 0.34 1.67 -2.24
N TYR A 17 1.32 1.27 -3.04
CA TYR A 17 1.19 0.07 -3.88
C TYR A 17 2.17 -1.01 -3.41
N CYS A 18 1.64 -2.12 -2.91
CA CYS A 18 2.41 -3.20 -2.31
C CYS A 18 2.50 -4.40 -3.26
N GLY A 19 3.71 -4.95 -3.41
CA GLY A 19 3.95 -6.21 -4.12
C GLY A 19 4.39 -7.33 -3.19
N GLY A 20 4.76 -8.49 -3.75
CA GLY A 20 5.21 -9.65 -2.97
C GLY A 20 6.48 -9.43 -2.16
N GLY A 21 7.24 -8.36 -2.42
CA GLY A 21 8.37 -7.97 -1.59
C GLY A 21 8.00 -7.63 -0.15
N VAL A 22 6.75 -7.20 0.11
CA VAL A 22 6.28 -6.98 1.49
C VAL A 22 6.22 -8.29 2.25
N LEU A 23 5.62 -9.32 1.64
CA LEU A 23 5.52 -10.66 2.23
C LEU A 23 6.90 -11.30 2.41
N ALA A 24 7.76 -11.17 1.40
CA ALA A 24 9.12 -11.72 1.46
C ALA A 24 10.00 -11.05 2.54
N ALA A 25 9.64 -9.85 2.98
CA ALA A 25 10.35 -9.10 4.02
C ALA A 25 9.63 -9.11 5.37
N GLU A 26 8.50 -9.82 5.50
CA GLU A 26 7.67 -9.85 6.72
C GLU A 26 7.28 -8.44 7.20
N ALA A 27 6.95 -7.54 6.26
CA ALA A 27 6.72 -6.12 6.51
C ALA A 27 5.23 -5.70 6.51
N GLU A 28 4.32 -6.64 6.75
CA GLU A 28 2.87 -6.41 6.69
C GLU A 28 2.41 -5.36 7.71
N GLU A 29 2.92 -5.41 8.95
CA GLU A 29 2.55 -4.48 10.01
C GLU A 29 3.01 -3.05 9.72
N GLU A 30 4.21 -2.91 9.14
CA GLU A 30 4.79 -1.63 8.74
C GLU A 30 3.96 -0.96 7.65
N ILE A 31 3.45 -1.73 6.69
CA ILE A 31 2.57 -1.20 5.64
C ILE A 31 1.26 -0.69 6.23
N VAL A 32 0.63 -1.43 7.14
CA VAL A 32 -0.59 -0.98 7.82
C VAL A 32 -0.33 0.29 8.62
N SER A 33 0.76 0.31 9.40
CA SER A 33 1.17 1.48 10.18
C SER A 33 1.45 2.71 9.32
N LEU A 34 2.16 2.55 8.20
CA LEU A 34 2.43 3.63 7.26
C LEU A 34 1.15 4.15 6.60
N SER A 35 0.27 3.25 6.17
CA SER A 35 -1.03 3.59 5.59
C SER A 35 -1.87 4.44 6.55
N GLN A 36 -1.95 4.05 7.83
CA GLN A 36 -2.69 4.81 8.85
C GLN A 36 -2.10 6.21 9.04
N ARG A 37 -0.77 6.31 9.19
CA ARG A 37 -0.08 7.59 9.41
C ARG A 37 -0.25 8.57 8.25
N LEU A 38 -0.27 8.05 7.03
CA LEU A 38 -0.44 8.86 5.82
C LEU A 38 -1.91 9.05 5.43
N SER A 39 -2.84 8.36 6.11
CA SER A 39 -4.23 8.20 5.66
C SER A 39 -4.30 7.78 4.18
N ALA A 40 -3.38 6.89 3.78
CA ALA A 40 -3.16 6.51 2.39
C ALA A 40 -3.83 5.17 2.10
N PRO A 41 -4.71 5.07 1.08
CA PRO A 41 -5.20 3.79 0.59
C PRO A 41 -4.05 2.90 0.10
N VAL A 42 -4.25 1.59 0.23
CA VAL A 42 -3.29 0.56 -0.17
C VAL A 42 -3.90 -0.27 -1.29
N GLY A 43 -3.20 -0.37 -2.41
CA GLY A 43 -3.50 -1.34 -3.45
C GLY A 43 -2.42 -2.41 -3.53
N LEU A 44 -2.79 -3.58 -4.04
CA LEU A 44 -1.97 -4.78 -3.98
C LEU A 44 -1.66 -5.27 -5.37
N SER A 45 -0.44 -5.74 -5.62
CA SER A 45 -0.20 -6.56 -6.80
C SER A 45 -0.74 -7.97 -6.56
N MET A 46 -0.82 -8.78 -7.62
CA MET A 46 -1.17 -10.20 -7.48
C MET A 46 -0.25 -10.93 -6.49
N MET A 47 1.03 -10.54 -6.43
CA MET A 47 2.01 -11.14 -5.53
C MET A 47 1.96 -10.59 -4.11
N GLY A 48 1.32 -9.43 -3.91
CA GLY A 48 1.13 -8.81 -2.59
C GLY A 48 -0.29 -8.98 -2.05
N LEU A 49 -1.12 -9.86 -2.62
CA LEU A 49 -2.56 -9.92 -2.35
C LEU A 49 -2.92 -10.12 -0.88
N THR A 50 -2.02 -10.72 -0.10
CA THR A 50 -2.19 -10.99 1.33
C THR A 50 -1.37 -10.05 2.22
N ALA A 51 -0.75 -9.01 1.67
CA ALA A 51 0.15 -8.11 2.42
C ALA A 51 -0.56 -7.25 3.47
N ILE A 52 -1.89 -7.16 3.41
CA ILE A 52 -2.73 -6.51 4.44
C ILE A 52 -4.05 -7.29 4.59
N PRO A 53 -4.74 -7.19 5.74
CA PRO A 53 -6.04 -7.82 5.92
C PRO A 53 -7.07 -7.36 4.87
N ALA A 54 -7.87 -8.30 4.36
CA ALA A 54 -8.97 -7.98 3.43
C ALA A 54 -10.02 -7.05 4.06
N SER A 55 -10.17 -7.08 5.39
CA SER A 55 -11.06 -6.22 6.17
C SER A 55 -10.48 -4.84 6.47
N TYR A 56 -9.21 -4.57 6.12
CA TYR A 56 -8.59 -3.28 6.40
C TYR A 56 -9.31 -2.15 5.64
N PRO A 57 -9.78 -1.08 6.31
CA PRO A 57 -10.67 -0.09 5.69
C PRO A 57 -10.09 0.63 4.47
N LEU A 58 -8.77 0.75 4.40
CA LEU A 58 -8.06 1.42 3.31
C LEU A 58 -7.52 0.44 2.26
N ASN A 59 -7.93 -0.83 2.29
CA ASN A 59 -7.58 -1.84 1.30
C ASN A 59 -8.41 -1.67 0.02
N LEU A 60 -7.76 -1.27 -1.08
CA LEU A 60 -8.38 -1.17 -2.40
C LEU A 60 -8.38 -2.51 -3.17
N GLY A 61 -7.71 -3.53 -2.63
CA GLY A 61 -7.58 -4.85 -3.24
C GLY A 61 -6.49 -4.89 -4.32
N MET A 62 -6.55 -5.93 -5.17
CA MET A 62 -5.60 -6.10 -6.25
C MET A 62 -5.77 -5.01 -7.32
N SER A 63 -4.69 -4.34 -7.71
CA SER A 63 -4.66 -3.39 -8.82
C SER A 63 -3.97 -4.02 -10.04
N GLY A 64 -4.54 -3.87 -11.24
CA GLY A 64 -3.96 -4.37 -12.50
C GLY A 64 -4.98 -4.98 -13.46
N MET A 65 -4.51 -5.70 -14.50
CA MET A 65 -5.34 -6.25 -15.60
C MET A 65 -6.47 -7.19 -15.15
N HIS A 66 -6.34 -7.81 -13.98
CA HIS A 66 -7.35 -8.70 -13.37
C HIS A 66 -7.88 -8.14 -12.04
N GLY A 67 -7.49 -6.92 -11.69
CA GLY A 67 -7.77 -6.27 -10.42
C GLY A 67 -8.81 -5.16 -10.55
N LYS A 68 -9.07 -4.48 -9.44
CA LYS A 68 -9.91 -3.28 -9.41
C LYS A 68 -9.15 -2.09 -9.98
N TYR A 69 -9.89 -1.15 -10.58
CA TYR A 69 -9.35 0.16 -10.90
C TYR A 69 -9.06 0.90 -9.59
N ALA A 70 -7.82 1.35 -9.42
CA ALA A 70 -7.33 1.88 -8.16
C ALA A 70 -7.56 3.41 -7.99
N ALA A 71 -8.29 4.05 -8.91
CA ALA A 71 -8.42 5.50 -8.98
C ALA A 71 -9.87 5.98 -8.86
#